data_AF-A0A2E8D3P2-F1
#
_entry.id   AF-A0A2E8D3P2-F1
#
_cell.length_a   1.000
_cell.length_b   1.000
_cell.length_c   1.000
_cell.angle_alpha   90.00
_cell.angle_beta   90.00
_cell.angle_gamma   90.00
#
_symmetry.space_group_name_H-M   'P 1'
#
loop_
_entity.id
_entity.type
_entity.pdbx_description
1 polymer ?
#
loop_
_entity_poly.entity_id
_entity_poly.type
_entity_poly.pdbx_seq_one_letter_code
_entity_poly.pdbx_strand_id
1 'polypeptide(L)'
;MFEANVLARLMAIIEDRKANPPERSYTTSLFQGGVAKIGGKIVEEAAEVVEAAREPGDDGRSHLISEAGDLIYHLLVMLGHKNIKLSEVEAELAKRFGVSGLDEKAARSEQANTEKGSAE
;
A
#
# COMPACT_ATOMS: atom_id res chain seq x y z
N MET A 1 -9.36 20.97 -6.60
CA MET A 1 -9.95 19.83 -5.86
C MET A 1 -9.17 18.62 -6.34
N PHE A 2 -8.29 18.05 -5.52
CA PHE A 2 -7.61 16.82 -5.92
C PHE A 2 -8.68 15.74 -6.05
N GLU A 3 -8.88 15.18 -7.24
CA GLU A 3 -9.63 13.94 -7.34
C GLU A 3 -8.87 12.90 -6.52
N ALA A 4 -9.48 12.45 -5.43
CA ALA A 4 -8.90 11.39 -4.61
C ALA A 4 -8.72 10.15 -5.50
N ASN A 5 -7.49 9.63 -5.57
CA ASN A 5 -7.21 8.41 -6.32
C ASN A 5 -8.06 7.25 -5.77
N VAL A 6 -8.17 6.15 -6.53
CA VAL A 6 -9.03 5.01 -6.18
C VAL A 6 -8.74 4.43 -4.79
N LEU A 7 -7.47 4.42 -4.36
CA LEU A 7 -7.05 3.88 -3.06
C LEU A 7 -7.49 4.78 -1.92
N ALA A 8 -7.37 6.11 -2.07
CA ALA A 8 -7.85 7.06 -1.08
C ALA A 8 -9.37 6.99 -0.90
N ARG A 9 -10.13 6.85 -2.01
CA ARG A 9 -11.59 6.67 -1.96
C ARG A 9 -11.98 5.35 -1.28
N LEU A 10 -11.26 4.27 -1.60
CA LEU A 10 -11.49 2.96 -0.98
C LEU A 10 -11.18 2.98 0.52
N MET A 11 -10.08 3.61 0.93
CA MET A 11 -9.72 3.78 2.33
C MET A 11 -10.80 4.56 3.10
N ALA A 12 -11.32 5.66 2.52
CA ALA A 12 -12.40 6.43 3.14
C ALA A 12 -13.67 5.58 3.37
N ILE A 13 -14.03 4.70 2.41
CA ILE A 13 -15.14 3.76 2.57
C ILE A 13 -14.86 2.74 3.68
N ILE A 14 -13.63 2.24 3.78
CA ILE A 14 -13.22 1.30 4.83
C ILE A 14 -13.31 1.94 6.22
N GLU A 15 -12.85 3.18 6.35
CA GLU A 15 -12.94 3.96 7.59
C GLU A 15 -14.39 4.26 7.97
N ASP A 16 -15.23 4.65 7.00
CA ASP A 16 -16.66 4.84 7.23
C ASP A 16 -17.33 3.55 7.71
N ARG A 17 -17.05 2.40 7.09
CA ARG A 17 -17.60 1.10 7.54
C ARG A 17 -17.12 0.69 8.92
N LYS A 18 -15.96 1.16 9.36
CA LYS A 18 -15.48 0.95 10.74
C LYS A 18 -16.29 1.77 11.74
N ALA A 19 -16.58 3.03 11.40
CA ALA A 19 -17.35 3.94 12.26
C ALA A 19 -18.85 3.64 12.24
N ASN A 20 -19.38 3.26 11.08
CA ASN A 20 -20.78 3.04 10.78
C ASN A 20 -21.00 1.62 10.21
N PRO A 21 -20.83 0.55 11.01
CA PRO A 21 -20.83 -0.82 10.52
C PRO A 21 -22.22 -1.24 9.99
N PRO A 22 -22.38 -1.50 8.68
CA PRO A 22 -23.62 -2.04 8.15
C PRO A 22 -23.76 -3.52 8.54
N GLU A 23 -24.97 -3.99 8.84
CA GLU A 23 -25.23 -5.38 9.25
C GLU A 23 -24.81 -6.41 8.21
N ARG A 24 -24.90 -6.09 6.91
CA ARG A 24 -24.58 -6.99 5.79
C ARG A 24 -23.40 -6.51 4.96
N SER A 25 -22.31 -6.12 5.61
CA SER A 25 -21.07 -5.71 4.92
C SER A 25 -19.94 -6.71 5.17
N TYR A 26 -19.31 -7.15 4.09
CA TYR A 26 -18.13 -8.02 4.16
C TYR A 26 -17.01 -7.39 5.01
N THR A 27 -16.75 -6.08 4.83
CA THR A 27 -15.76 -5.33 5.61
C THR A 27 -16.10 -5.30 7.10
N THR A 28 -17.39 -5.18 7.47
CA THR A 28 -17.81 -5.28 8.88
C THR A 28 -17.45 -6.65 9.46
N SER A 29 -17.70 -7.72 8.71
CA SER A 29 -17.36 -9.07 9.13
C SER A 29 -15.86 -9.29 9.31
N LEU A 30 -15.03 -8.58 8.52
CA LEU A 30 -13.57 -8.61 8.65
C LEU A 30 -13.14 -7.88 9.93
N PHE A 31 -13.68 -6.69 10.19
CA PHE A 31 -13.38 -5.94 11.41
C PHE A 31 -13.81 -6.69 12.68
N GLN A 32 -14.97 -7.34 12.67
CA GLN A 32 -15.42 -8.18 13.78
C GLN A 32 -14.49 -9.37 14.04
N GLY A 33 -13.89 -9.95 12.99
CA GLY A 33 -12.91 -11.04 13.11
C GLY A 33 -11.50 -10.56 13.46
N GLY A 34 -11.27 -9.24 13.48
CA GLY A 34 -10.01 -8.62 13.85
C GLY A 34 -8.80 -9.09 13.04
N VAL A 35 -7.62 -8.97 13.67
CA VAL A 35 -6.33 -9.29 13.04
C VAL A 35 -6.27 -10.73 12.52
N ALA A 36 -6.84 -11.69 13.24
CA ALA A 36 -6.78 -13.10 12.83
C ALA A 36 -7.51 -13.32 11.50
N LYS A 37 -8.73 -12.79 11.35
CA LYS A 37 -9.52 -12.96 10.12
C LYS A 37 -8.94 -12.14 8.97
N ILE A 38 -8.58 -10.88 9.22
CA ILE A 38 -8.01 -10.00 8.18
C ILE A 38 -6.65 -10.55 7.72
N GLY A 39 -5.79 -10.94 8.66
CA GLY A 39 -4.48 -11.51 8.38
C GLY A 39 -4.56 -12.84 7.64
N GLY A 40 -5.54 -13.68 7.96
CA GLY A 40 -5.81 -14.91 7.21
C GLY A 40 -6.07 -14.63 5.73
N LYS A 41 -6.93 -13.65 5.42
CA LYS A 41 -7.15 -13.22 4.03
C LYS A 41 -5.87 -12.70 3.38
N ILE A 42 -5.11 -11.82 4.04
CA ILE A 42 -3.84 -11.32 3.48
C ILE A 42 -2.89 -12.46 3.10
N VAL A 43 -2.79 -13.51 3.93
CA VAL A 43 -1.94 -14.67 3.64
C VAL A 43 -2.46 -15.47 2.44
N GLU A 44 -3.76 -15.68 2.36
CA GLU A 44 -4.43 -16.35 1.24
C GLU A 44 -4.19 -15.61 -0.08
N GLU A 45 -4.55 -14.33 -0.14
CA GLU A 45 -4.40 -13.51 -1.36
C GLU A 45 -2.93 -13.39 -1.79
N ALA A 46 -2.00 -13.32 -0.83
CA ALA A 46 -0.57 -13.26 -1.14
C ALA A 46 -0.07 -14.57 -1.79
N ALA A 47 -0.64 -15.72 -1.41
CA ALA A 47 -0.34 -16.99 -2.07
C ALA A 47 -0.97 -17.03 -3.47
N GLU A 48 -2.22 -16.60 -3.60
CA GLU A 48 -2.96 -16.57 -4.88
C GLU A 48 -2.29 -15.63 -5.90
N VAL A 49 -1.78 -14.47 -5.48
CA VAL A 49 -0.95 -13.60 -6.34
C VAL A 49 0.25 -14.34 -6.94
N VAL A 50 0.93 -15.16 -6.14
CA VAL A 50 2.12 -15.91 -6.60
C VAL A 50 1.73 -17.05 -7.52
N GLU A 51 0.60 -17.71 -7.26
CA GLU A 51 0.05 -18.76 -8.10
C GLU A 51 -0.41 -18.21 -9.45
N ALA A 52 -1.22 -17.16 -9.45
CA ALA A 52 -1.71 -16.47 -10.65
C ALA A 52 -0.55 -15.93 -11.52
N ALA A 53 0.53 -15.45 -10.91
CA ALA A 53 1.72 -14.99 -11.64
C ALA A 53 2.45 -16.10 -12.42
N ARG A 54 2.19 -17.38 -12.12
CA ARG A 54 2.77 -18.53 -12.83
C ARG A 54 1.88 -19.03 -13.96
N GLU A 55 0.63 -18.59 -14.02
CA GLU A 55 -0.31 -18.99 -15.05
C GLU A 55 0.02 -18.31 -16.39
N PRO A 56 0.02 -19.07 -17.50
CA PRO A 56 0.31 -18.52 -18.82
C PRO A 56 -0.90 -17.82 -19.43
N GLY A 57 -0.64 -16.90 -20.36
CA GLY A 57 -1.67 -16.29 -21.20
C GLY A 57 -2.50 -15.21 -20.52
N ASP A 58 -3.55 -14.77 -21.22
CA ASP A 58 -4.39 -13.65 -20.81
C ASP A 58 -5.25 -13.96 -19.58
N ASP A 59 -5.58 -15.24 -19.37
CA ASP A 59 -6.32 -15.70 -18.20
C ASP A 59 -5.47 -15.50 -16.93
N GLY A 60 -4.21 -15.97 -16.94
CA GLY A 60 -3.28 -15.76 -15.82
C GLY A 60 -2.98 -14.28 -15.55
N ARG A 61 -2.90 -13.47 -16.61
CA ARG A 61 -2.79 -12.01 -16.47
C ARG A 61 -4.00 -11.41 -15.75
N SER A 62 -5.21 -11.82 -16.12
CA SER A 62 -6.46 -11.31 -15.54
C SER A 62 -6.61 -11.76 -14.09
N HIS A 63 -6.28 -13.01 -13.80
CA HIS A 63 -6.24 -13.58 -12.47
C HIS A 63 -5.27 -12.80 -11.57
N LEU A 64 -4.02 -12.57 -12.02
CA LEU A 64 -3.04 -11.81 -11.25
C LEU A 64 -3.51 -10.38 -10.91
N ILE A 65 -4.21 -9.71 -11.82
CA ILE A 65 -4.79 -8.38 -11.55
C ILE A 65 -5.87 -8.45 -10.46
N SER A 66 -6.70 -9.50 -10.49
CA SER A 66 -7.73 -9.75 -9.48
C SER A 66 -7.11 -9.94 -8.09
N GLU A 67 -6.19 -10.90 -7.96
CA GLU A 67 -5.57 -11.24 -6.67
C GLU A 67 -4.72 -10.10 -6.11
N ALA A 68 -4.04 -9.34 -6.98
CA ALA A 68 -3.34 -8.14 -6.54
C ALA A 68 -4.30 -7.07 -5.99
N GLY A 69 -5.49 -6.95 -6.59
CA GLY A 69 -6.57 -6.08 -6.12
C GLY A 69 -7.07 -6.50 -4.74
N ASP A 70 -7.35 -7.80 -4.55
CA ASP A 70 -7.84 -8.33 -3.29
C ASP A 70 -6.79 -8.24 -2.17
N LEU A 71 -5.53 -8.55 -2.47
CA LEU A 71 -4.42 -8.35 -1.54
C LEU A 71 -4.32 -6.88 -1.08
N ILE A 72 -4.39 -5.92 -2.01
CA ILE A 72 -4.38 -4.49 -1.69
C ILE A 72 -5.59 -4.12 -0.84
N TYR A 73 -6.79 -4.58 -1.21
CA TYR A 73 -8.01 -4.32 -0.43
C TYR A 73 -7.88 -4.83 1.01
N HIS A 74 -7.44 -6.08 1.19
CA HIS A 74 -7.28 -6.68 2.51
C HIS A 74 -6.19 -6.00 3.34
N LEU A 75 -5.11 -5.53 2.70
CA LEU A 75 -4.11 -4.70 3.34
C LEU A 75 -4.73 -3.38 3.84
N LEU A 76 -5.50 -2.66 3.01
CA LEU A 76 -6.18 -1.43 3.42
C LEU A 76 -7.16 -1.66 4.58
N VAL A 77 -7.88 -2.78 4.59
CA VAL A 77 -8.74 -3.16 5.73
C VAL A 77 -7.92 -3.37 7.00
N MET A 78 -6.74 -4.00 6.92
CA MET A 78 -5.84 -4.13 8.07
C MET A 78 -5.36 -2.77 8.59
N LEU A 79 -4.98 -1.85 7.70
CA LEU A 79 -4.59 -0.48 8.08
C LEU A 79 -5.74 0.24 8.80
N GLY A 80 -6.93 0.20 8.22
CA GLY A 80 -8.14 0.77 8.83
C GLY A 80 -8.44 0.15 10.19
N HIS A 81 -8.28 -1.18 10.34
CA HIS A 81 -8.47 -1.88 11.62
C HIS A 81 -7.48 -1.36 12.68
N LYS A 82 -6.23 -1.14 12.28
CA LYS A 82 -5.14 -0.65 13.13
C LYS A 82 -5.07 0.87 13.31
N ASN A 83 -5.98 1.63 12.69
CA ASN A 83 -5.98 3.10 12.68
C ASN A 83 -4.71 3.70 12.06
N ILE A 84 -4.15 3.04 11.04
CA ILE A 84 -3.01 3.56 10.28
C ILE A 84 -3.57 4.26 9.04
N LYS A 85 -3.15 5.51 8.81
CA LYS A 85 -3.60 6.28 7.65
C LYS A 85 -2.88 5.79 6.39
N LEU A 86 -3.58 5.78 5.26
CA LEU A 86 -2.98 5.47 3.96
C LEU A 86 -1.78 6.37 3.66
N SER A 87 -1.85 7.66 4.02
CA SER A 87 -0.76 8.63 3.83
C SER A 87 0.54 8.25 4.56
N GLU A 88 0.47 7.51 5.67
CA GLU A 88 1.66 7.03 6.38
C GLU A 88 2.37 5.94 5.57
N VAL A 89 1.61 5.05 4.92
CA VAL A 89 2.15 4.03 4.02
C VAL A 89 2.66 4.66 2.72
N GLU A 90 1.94 5.64 2.17
CA GLU A 90 2.41 6.41 1.00
C GLU A 90 3.73 7.13 1.29
N ALA A 91 3.89 7.70 2.49
CA ALA A 91 5.16 8.32 2.91
C ALA A 91 6.30 7.30 3.03
N GLU A 92 6.01 6.07 3.48
CA GLU A 92 6.99 4.98 3.49
C GLU A 92 7.39 4.56 2.07
N LEU A 93 6.41 4.42 1.17
CA LEU A 93 6.66 4.11 -0.24
C LEU A 93 7.44 5.23 -0.94
N ALA A 94 7.17 6.49 -0.62
CA ALA A 94 7.85 7.66 -1.17
C ALA A 94 9.37 7.61 -0.96
N LYS A 95 9.84 7.03 0.15
CA LYS A 95 11.29 6.84 0.43
C LYS A 95 11.99 6.00 -0.64
N ARG A 96 11.27 5.12 -1.34
CA ARG A 96 11.83 4.25 -2.40
C ARG A 96 12.07 4.99 -3.72
N PHE A 97 11.48 6.17 -3.89
CA PHE A 97 11.70 7.03 -5.05
C PHE A 97 12.88 8.00 -4.84
N GLY A 98 13.37 8.16 -3.61
CA GLY A 98 14.22 9.27 -3.18
C GLY A 98 15.66 8.92 -2.81
N VAL A 99 16.17 7.76 -3.20
CA VAL A 99 17.62 7.50 -3.25
C VAL A 99 17.92 6.66 -4.48
N SER A 100 18.02 7.30 -5.64
CA SER A 100 18.93 6.73 -6.63
C SER A 100 20.34 6.97 -6.10
N GLY A 101 21.23 5.96 -6.14
CA GLY A 101 22.63 6.12 -5.71
C GLY A 101 23.42 7.17 -6.50
N LEU A 102 22.78 7.84 -7.48
CA LEU A 102 23.29 8.96 -8.25
C LEU A 102 22.99 10.30 -7.55
N ASP A 103 21.78 10.46 -6.99
CA ASP A 103 21.37 11.69 -6.28
C ASP A 103 22.15 11.87 -4.97
N GLU A 104 22.40 10.77 -4.26
CA GLU A 104 23.27 10.76 -3.07
C GLU A 104 24.74 11.11 -3.39
N LYS A 105 25.23 10.71 -4.57
CA LYS A 105 26.59 11.07 -5.02
C LYS A 105 26.66 12.55 -5.41
N ALA A 106 25.64 13.06 -6.10
CA ALA A 106 25.56 14.47 -6.48
C ALA A 106 25.49 15.40 -5.26
N ALA A 107 24.65 15.10 -4.28
CA ALA A 107 24.52 15.87 -3.03
C ALA A 107 25.83 15.85 -2.21
N ARG A 108 26.54 14.71 -2.17
CA ARG A 108 27.84 14.60 -1.49
C ARG A 108 28.94 15.40 -2.20
N SER A 109 28.93 15.43 -3.53
CA SER A 109 29.88 16.24 -4.30
C SER A 109 29.65 17.74 -4.16
N GLU A 110 28.40 18.19 -4.04
CA GLU A 110 28.08 19.60 -3.79
C GLU A 110 28.52 20.06 -2.40
N GLN A 111 28.25 19.25 -1.36
CA GLN A 111 28.71 19.54 0.00
C GLN A 111 30.25 19.61 0.09
N ALA A 112 30.96 18.66 -0.52
CA ALA A 112 32.42 18.63 -0.55
C ALA A 112 33.06 19.82 -1.31
N ASN A 113 32.35 20.40 -2.29
CA ASN A 113 32.83 21.55 -3.05
C ASN A 113 32.54 22.88 -2.32
N THR A 114 31.44 22.94 -1.56
CA THR A 114 31.04 24.13 -0.79
C THR A 114 31.96 24.36 0.41
N GLU A 115 32.43 23.27 1.04
CA GLU A 115 33.40 23.31 2.16
C GLU A 115 34.81 23.74 1.70
N LYS A 116 35.21 23.44 0.46
CA LYS A 116 36.51 23.84 -0.08
C LYS A 116 36.56 25.30 -0.57
N GLY A 117 35.44 25.86 -1.01
CA GLY A 117 35.36 27.24 -1.50
C GLY A 117 35.23 28.31 -0.40
N SER A 118 35.01 27.93 0.87
CA SER A 118 34.93 28.86 2.01
C SER A 118 36.25 29.02 2.77
N ALA A 119 37.32 28.38 2.30
CA ALA A 119 38.64 28.38 2.93
C ALA A 119 39.71 29.19 2.15
N GLU A 120 39.32 29.94 1.12
CA GLU A 120 40.16 30.86 0.34
C GLU A 120 39.78 32.33 0.57
#